data_AF-A0A5K3F737-F1
#
_entry.id   AF-A0A5K3F737-F1
#
_cell.length_a   1.000
_cell.length_b   1.000
_cell.length_c   1.000
_cell.angle_alpha   90.00
_cell.angle_beta   90.00
_cell.angle_gamma   90.00
#
_symmetry.space_group_name_H-M   'P 1'
#
loop_
_entity.id
_entity.type
_entity.pdbx_description
1 polymer ?
#
loop_
_entity_poly.entity_id
_entity_poly.type
_entity_poly.pdbx_seq_one_letter_code
_entity_poly.pdbx_strand_id
1 'polypeptide(L)'
;MTFKDQSRKASNPRSCLELALEAERLCKTTKDYQTAIRLFRQALSVGTDDIAVLSAVYSQLGNAYFYEHDFLNALEFHRWDLSLSRQTGDLHGEAKACANLSTCFKMIEKYPESVVCAKRQLEICRRFNDKPSTARALYNLGNAYHSKGRQFLQFTGANQLGEFTSEAKHDQERALACFE
;
A
#
# COMPACT_ATOMS: atom_id res chain seq x y z
N MET A 1 -36.34 23.67 -45.11
CA MET A 1 -35.61 24.08 -43.89
C MET A 1 -36.46 23.74 -42.69
N THR A 2 -36.10 22.69 -41.96
CA THR A 2 -36.65 22.39 -40.63
C THR A 2 -35.59 21.64 -39.85
N PHE A 3 -35.45 22.07 -38.59
CA PHE A 3 -34.28 21.95 -37.74
C PHE A 3 -34.03 20.50 -37.30
N LYS A 4 -32.78 20.03 -37.45
CA LYS A 4 -32.27 18.90 -36.65
C LYS A 4 -31.88 19.47 -35.29
N ASP A 5 -32.77 19.29 -34.32
CA ASP A 5 -32.43 19.39 -32.91
C ASP A 5 -31.45 18.25 -32.56
N GLN A 6 -30.15 18.53 -32.71
CA GLN A 6 -29.10 17.75 -32.10
C GLN A 6 -28.96 18.22 -30.65
N SER A 7 -29.88 17.78 -29.80
CA SER A 7 -29.66 17.70 -28.37
C SER A 7 -28.51 16.72 -28.12
N ARG A 8 -27.27 17.22 -28.24
CA ARG A 8 -26.12 16.59 -27.61
C ARG A 8 -26.49 16.47 -26.14
N LYS A 9 -26.85 15.26 -25.70
CA LYS A 9 -26.89 14.91 -24.27
C LYS A 9 -25.54 15.34 -23.71
N ALA A 10 -25.51 16.45 -22.98
CA ALA A 10 -24.37 16.80 -22.16
C ALA A 10 -24.21 15.62 -21.20
N SER A 11 -23.22 14.76 -21.45
CA SER A 11 -22.88 13.72 -20.51
C SER A 11 -22.51 14.44 -19.23
N ASN A 12 -23.26 14.22 -18.15
CA ASN A 12 -22.91 14.79 -16.85
C ASN A 12 -21.45 14.43 -16.57
N PRO A 13 -20.61 15.41 -16.19
CA PRO A 13 -19.21 15.12 -15.89
C PRO A 13 -19.17 14.06 -14.78
N ARG A 14 -18.46 12.96 -15.02
CA ARG A 14 -18.41 11.84 -14.07
C ARG A 14 -17.79 12.31 -12.77
N SER A 15 -18.41 11.93 -11.66
CA SER A 15 -17.89 12.21 -10.32
C SER A 15 -16.61 11.42 -10.05
N CYS A 16 -15.82 11.90 -9.07
CA CYS A 16 -14.66 11.18 -8.56
C CYS A 16 -15.02 9.74 -8.15
N LEU A 17 -16.14 9.55 -7.46
CA LEU A 17 -16.61 8.24 -7.03
C LEU A 17 -16.93 7.30 -8.21
N GLU A 18 -17.63 7.77 -9.24
CA GLU A 18 -17.96 6.94 -10.41
C GLU A 18 -16.73 6.50 -11.20
N LEU A 19 -15.71 7.36 -11.28
CA LEU A 19 -14.43 7.03 -11.91
C LEU A 19 -13.65 6.02 -11.05
N ALA A 20 -13.62 6.23 -9.74
CA ALA A 20 -12.95 5.34 -8.79
C ALA A 20 -13.55 3.93 -8.78
N LEU A 21 -14.89 3.82 -8.80
CA LEU A 21 -15.59 2.52 -8.82
C LEU A 21 -15.34 1.74 -10.12
N GLU A 22 -15.28 2.43 -11.27
CA GLU A 22 -14.93 1.77 -12.53
C GLU A 22 -13.47 1.32 -12.52
N ALA A 23 -12.54 2.16 -12.07
CA ALA A 23 -11.14 1.81 -11.93
C ALA A 23 -10.96 0.58 -11.03
N GLU A 24 -11.65 0.56 -9.87
CA GLU A 24 -11.64 -0.58 -8.96
C GLU A 24 -12.20 -1.85 -9.63
N ARG A 25 -13.26 -1.74 -10.42
CA ARG A 25 -13.82 -2.87 -11.17
C ARG A 25 -12.78 -3.45 -12.11
N LEU A 26 -12.08 -2.63 -12.89
CA LEU A 26 -11.01 -3.08 -13.79
C LEU A 26 -9.90 -3.82 -13.03
N CYS A 27 -9.43 -3.27 -11.91
CA CYS A 27 -8.45 -3.93 -11.04
C CYS A 27 -8.92 -5.31 -10.53
N LYS A 28 -10.22 -5.49 -10.30
CA LYS A 28 -10.77 -6.74 -9.79
C LYS A 28 -11.03 -7.76 -10.90
N THR A 29 -11.63 -7.34 -12.00
CA THR A 29 -12.15 -8.26 -13.02
C THR A 29 -11.16 -8.58 -14.13
N THR A 30 -10.52 -7.55 -14.70
CA THR A 30 -9.67 -7.71 -15.89
C THR A 30 -8.19 -7.59 -15.59
N LYS A 31 -7.84 -7.12 -14.39
CA LYS A 31 -6.45 -6.79 -13.98
C LYS A 31 -5.80 -5.75 -14.91
N ASP A 32 -6.63 -4.93 -15.57
CA ASP A 32 -6.16 -3.80 -16.37
C ASP A 32 -5.81 -2.63 -15.45
N TYR A 33 -4.64 -2.72 -14.83
CA TYR A 33 -4.16 -1.71 -13.89
C TYR A 33 -3.76 -0.41 -14.59
N GLN A 34 -3.29 -0.47 -15.85
CA GLN A 34 -2.94 0.74 -16.62
C GLN A 34 -4.15 1.63 -16.88
N THR A 35 -5.27 1.05 -17.31
CA THR A 35 -6.51 1.80 -17.47
C THR A 35 -7.06 2.26 -16.12
N ALA A 36 -6.99 1.42 -15.08
CA ALA A 36 -7.43 1.80 -13.74
C ALA A 36 -6.64 2.99 -13.18
N ILE A 37 -5.31 3.02 -13.36
CA ILE A 37 -4.44 4.13 -12.97
C ILE A 37 -4.88 5.44 -13.64
N ARG A 38 -5.17 5.40 -14.94
CA ARG A 38 -5.67 6.56 -15.68
C ARG A 38 -6.98 7.08 -15.10
N LEU A 39 -7.93 6.18 -14.79
CA LEU A 39 -9.22 6.55 -14.20
C LEU A 39 -9.10 7.08 -12.77
N PHE A 40 -8.25 6.48 -11.92
CA PHE A 40 -8.00 7.01 -10.58
C PHE A 40 -7.33 8.39 -10.62
N ARG A 41 -6.36 8.63 -11.52
CA ARG A 41 -5.77 9.97 -11.70
C ARG A 41 -6.80 10.98 -12.19
N GLN A 42 -7.70 10.57 -13.08
CA GLN A 42 -8.82 11.41 -13.49
C GLN A 42 -9.76 11.70 -12.32
N ALA A 43 -10.07 10.71 -11.47
CA ALA A 43 -10.88 10.89 -10.26
C ALA A 43 -10.26 11.94 -9.32
N LEU A 44 -8.94 11.88 -9.10
CA LEU A 44 -8.21 12.88 -8.32
C LEU A 44 -8.26 14.28 -8.97
N SER A 45 -8.20 14.37 -10.29
CA SER A 45 -8.32 15.65 -11.01
C SER A 45 -9.73 16.24 -10.94
N VAL A 46 -10.77 15.40 -10.90
CA VAL A 46 -12.16 15.86 -10.68
C VAL A 46 -12.32 16.37 -9.25
N GLY A 47 -11.63 15.74 -8.29
CA GLY A 47 -11.66 16.13 -6.89
C GLY A 47 -12.92 15.64 -6.16
N THR A 48 -12.85 15.64 -4.84
CA THR A 48 -13.97 15.32 -3.96
C THR A 48 -13.74 15.93 -2.58
N ASP A 49 -14.81 16.40 -1.94
CA ASP A 49 -14.79 16.80 -0.53
C ASP A 49 -15.03 15.61 0.42
N ASP A 50 -15.35 14.43 -0.14
CA ASP A 50 -15.50 13.20 0.62
C ASP A 50 -14.14 12.57 0.88
N ILE A 51 -13.68 12.73 2.12
CA ILE A 51 -12.40 12.21 2.60
C ILE A 51 -12.33 10.69 2.48
N ALA A 52 -13.44 9.97 2.66
CA ALA A 52 -13.45 8.51 2.55
C ALA A 52 -13.24 8.07 1.09
N VAL A 53 -13.87 8.76 0.14
CA VAL A 53 -13.63 8.54 -1.30
C VAL A 53 -12.19 8.86 -1.64
N LEU A 54 -11.64 9.97 -1.16
CA LEU A 54 -10.25 10.36 -1.42
C LEU A 54 -9.24 9.34 -0.89
N SER A 55 -9.41 8.86 0.36
CA SER A 55 -8.58 7.79 0.94
C SER A 55 -8.68 6.50 0.12
N ALA A 56 -9.89 6.10 -0.28
CA ALA A 56 -10.08 4.91 -1.11
C ALA A 56 -9.36 5.04 -2.46
N VAL A 57 -9.42 6.21 -3.10
CA VAL A 57 -8.70 6.47 -4.36
C VAL A 57 -7.19 6.39 -4.16
N TYR A 58 -6.61 7.02 -3.13
CA TYR A 58 -5.18 6.91 -2.84
C TYR A 58 -4.74 5.48 -2.55
N SER A 59 -5.49 4.75 -1.72
CA SER A 59 -5.22 3.35 -1.39
C SER A 59 -5.22 2.46 -2.63
N GLN A 60 -6.23 2.59 -3.48
CA GLN A 60 -6.42 1.74 -4.66
C GLN A 60 -5.49 2.12 -5.82
N LEU A 61 -5.19 3.41 -5.99
CA LEU A 61 -4.19 3.87 -6.95
C LEU A 61 -2.79 3.38 -6.57
N GLY A 62 -2.43 3.46 -5.30
CA GLY A 62 -1.18 2.88 -4.80
C GLY A 62 -1.07 1.37 -5.08
N ASN A 63 -2.16 0.62 -4.86
CA ASN A 63 -2.21 -0.80 -5.21
C ASN A 63 -2.05 -1.05 -6.71
N ALA A 64 -2.68 -0.24 -7.55
CA ALA A 64 -2.58 -0.39 -9.01
C ALA A 64 -1.14 -0.15 -9.49
N TYR A 65 -0.45 0.87 -8.96
CA TYR A 65 0.97 1.09 -9.22
C TYR A 65 1.85 -0.07 -8.74
N PHE A 66 1.54 -0.61 -7.56
CA PHE A 66 2.27 -1.76 -7.03
C PHE A 66 2.18 -2.96 -7.97
N TYR A 67 1.00 -3.24 -8.53
CA TYR A 67 0.82 -4.34 -9.48
C TYR A 67 1.48 -4.10 -10.86
N GLU A 68 1.68 -2.84 -11.25
CA GLU A 68 2.49 -2.46 -12.42
C GLU A 68 3.99 -2.38 -12.10
N HIS A 69 4.42 -2.78 -10.89
CA HIS A 69 5.80 -2.73 -10.41
C HIS A 69 6.41 -1.32 -10.32
N ASP A 70 5.58 -0.27 -10.33
CA ASP A 70 5.99 1.11 -10.08
C ASP A 70 5.90 1.40 -8.58
N PHE A 71 6.89 0.91 -7.84
CA PHE A 71 6.90 0.98 -6.38
C PHE A 71 7.08 2.40 -5.85
N LEU A 72 7.65 3.32 -6.62
CA LEU A 72 7.84 4.71 -6.20
C LEU A 72 6.53 5.47 -6.19
N ASN A 73 5.72 5.37 -7.26
CA ASN A 73 4.38 5.92 -7.26
C ASN A 73 3.50 5.22 -6.20
N ALA A 74 3.60 3.90 -6.06
CA ALA A 74 2.86 3.18 -5.02
C ALA A 74 3.16 3.73 -3.61
N LEU A 75 4.43 3.99 -3.29
CA LEU A 75 4.85 4.60 -2.01
C LEU A 75 4.24 5.99 -1.80
N GLU A 76 4.23 6.83 -2.83
CA GLU A 76 3.66 8.17 -2.75
C GLU A 76 2.18 8.12 -2.38
N PHE A 77 1.38 7.36 -3.13
CA PHE A 77 -0.06 7.28 -2.88
C PHE A 77 -0.40 6.59 -1.56
N HIS A 78 0.35 5.57 -1.14
CA HIS A 78 0.15 4.97 0.18
C HIS A 78 0.58 5.88 1.34
N ARG A 79 1.52 6.81 1.13
CA ARG A 79 1.84 7.86 2.12
C ARG A 79 0.72 8.88 2.24
N TRP A 80 0.08 9.24 1.14
CA TRP A 80 -1.10 10.11 1.18
C TRP A 80 -2.28 9.43 1.88
N ASP A 81 -2.54 8.16 1.57
CA ASP A 81 -3.55 7.34 2.28
C ASP A 81 -3.25 7.30 3.80
N LEU A 82 -2.01 6.99 4.19
CA LEU A 82 -1.57 7.00 5.60
C LEU A 82 -1.77 8.36 6.27
N SER A 83 -1.39 9.45 5.59
CA SER A 83 -1.54 10.81 6.10
C SER A 83 -3.02 11.12 6.37
N LEU A 84 -3.89 10.75 5.44
CA LEU A 84 -5.31 11.00 5.54
C LEU A 84 -5.96 10.18 6.67
N SER A 85 -5.64 8.88 6.76
CA SER A 85 -6.11 8.02 7.86
C SER A 85 -5.69 8.55 9.24
N ARG A 86 -4.48 9.11 9.36
CA ARG A 86 -4.02 9.72 10.62
C ARG A 86 -4.76 11.01 10.95
N GLN A 87 -5.02 11.85 9.95
CA GLN A 87 -5.77 13.10 10.14
C GLN A 87 -7.21 12.85 10.58
N THR A 88 -7.84 11.80 10.07
CA THR A 88 -9.22 11.42 10.43
C THR A 88 -9.32 10.53 11.65
N GLY A 89 -8.20 10.01 12.16
CA GLY A 89 -8.20 9.02 13.25
C GLY A 89 -8.68 7.63 12.83
N ASP A 90 -8.74 7.32 11.53
CA ASP A 90 -9.05 5.99 11.03
C ASP A 90 -7.88 5.03 11.25
N LEU A 91 -7.90 4.33 12.37
CA LEU A 91 -6.88 3.36 12.71
C LEU A 91 -6.89 2.13 11.77
N HIS A 92 -8.04 1.73 11.23
CA HIS A 92 -8.08 0.61 10.29
C HIS A 92 -7.42 0.99 8.96
N GLY A 93 -7.71 2.19 8.45
CA GLY A 93 -7.02 2.79 7.32
C GLY A 93 -5.52 2.92 7.56
N GLU A 94 -5.11 3.42 8.73
CA GLU A 94 -3.69 3.54 9.11
C GLU A 94 -2.99 2.17 9.06
N ALA A 95 -3.58 1.13 9.64
CA ALA A 95 -3.00 -0.22 9.62
C ALA A 95 -2.87 -0.77 8.19
N LYS A 96 -3.88 -0.55 7.34
CA LYS A 96 -3.85 -0.97 5.93
C LYS A 96 -2.77 -0.23 5.13
N ALA A 97 -2.69 1.10 5.27
CA ALA A 97 -1.69 1.91 4.60
C ALA A 97 -0.26 1.52 5.06
N CYS A 98 -0.06 1.28 6.35
CA CYS A 98 1.20 0.76 6.88
C CYS A 98 1.56 -0.62 6.29
N ALA A 99 0.61 -1.53 6.15
CA ALA A 99 0.86 -2.84 5.52
C ALA A 99 1.33 -2.69 4.06
N ASN A 100 0.68 -1.80 3.31
CA ASN A 100 1.01 -1.53 1.91
C ASN A 100 2.39 -0.87 1.77
N LEU A 101 2.69 0.15 2.58
CA LEU A 101 4.01 0.79 2.63
C LEU A 101 5.11 -0.20 3.00
N SER A 102 4.87 -1.05 4.01
CA SER A 102 5.80 -2.12 4.40
C SER A 102 6.15 -3.01 3.21
N THR A 103 5.16 -3.37 2.40
CA THR A 103 5.34 -4.21 1.21
C THR A 103 6.12 -3.45 0.13
N CYS A 104 5.77 -2.19 -0.16
CA CYS A 104 6.48 -1.39 -1.15
C CYS A 104 7.95 -1.17 -0.77
N PHE A 105 8.23 -0.85 0.50
CA PHE A 105 9.60 -0.67 0.99
C PHE A 105 10.44 -1.95 0.86
N LYS A 106 9.85 -3.14 1.04
CA LYS A 106 10.56 -4.40 0.77
C LYS A 106 10.94 -4.54 -0.70
N MET A 107 10.05 -4.15 -1.62
CA MET A 107 10.29 -4.27 -3.06
C MET A 107 11.41 -3.35 -3.55
N ILE A 108 11.66 -2.25 -2.85
CA ILE A 108 12.77 -1.32 -3.13
C ILE A 108 13.94 -1.47 -2.14
N GLU A 109 14.00 -2.60 -1.43
CA GLU A 109 15.08 -2.97 -0.50
C GLU A 109 15.35 -1.97 0.65
N LYS A 110 14.33 -1.18 1.01
CA LYS A 110 14.30 -0.26 2.16
C LYS A 110 13.77 -0.97 3.40
N TYR A 111 14.48 -2.00 3.84
CA TYR A 111 14.01 -2.87 4.92
C TYR A 111 13.83 -2.20 6.28
N PRO A 112 14.67 -1.22 6.71
CA PRO A 112 14.43 -0.49 7.96
C PRO A 112 13.08 0.23 7.98
N GLU A 113 12.71 0.91 6.89
CA GLU A 113 11.44 1.59 6.74
C GLU A 113 10.26 0.60 6.70
N SER A 114 10.45 -0.56 6.05
CA SER A 114 9.49 -1.66 6.07
C SER A 114 9.18 -2.14 7.50
N VAL A 115 10.21 -2.36 8.32
CA VAL A 115 10.06 -2.76 9.73
C VAL A 115 9.25 -1.73 10.52
N VAL A 116 9.49 -0.43 10.33
CA VAL A 116 8.74 0.64 10.99
C VAL A 116 7.25 0.56 10.66
N CYS A 117 6.92 0.42 9.37
CA CYS A 117 5.54 0.30 8.92
C CYS A 117 4.87 -0.97 9.44
N ALA A 118 5.55 -2.13 9.36
CA ALA A 118 5.01 -3.40 9.85
C ALA A 118 4.76 -3.40 11.36
N LYS A 119 5.64 -2.76 12.16
CA LYS A 119 5.42 -2.58 13.60
C LYS A 119 4.18 -1.74 13.89
N ARG A 120 3.98 -0.64 13.16
CA ARG A 120 2.81 0.21 13.35
C ARG A 120 1.52 -0.53 12.98
N GLN A 121 1.53 -1.28 11.89
CA GLN A 121 0.42 -2.18 11.52
C GLN A 121 0.10 -3.14 12.68
N LEU A 122 1.12 -3.83 13.22
CA LEU A 122 0.95 -4.81 14.29
C LEU A 122 0.39 -4.20 15.58
N GLU A 123 0.91 -3.05 15.98
CA GLU A 123 0.45 -2.30 17.16
C GLU A 123 -1.07 -2.03 17.08
N ILE A 124 -1.52 -1.53 15.93
CA ILE A 124 -2.92 -1.22 15.70
C ILE A 124 -3.76 -2.50 15.66
N CYS A 125 -3.35 -3.53 14.92
CA CYS A 125 -4.10 -4.78 14.83
C CYS A 125 -4.30 -5.45 16.20
N ARG A 126 -3.28 -5.39 17.08
CA ARG A 126 -3.37 -5.88 18.46
C ARG A 126 -4.37 -5.10 19.29
N ARG A 127 -4.44 -3.78 19.14
CA ARG A 127 -5.41 -2.92 19.86
C ARG A 127 -6.87 -3.33 19.57
N PHE A 128 -7.16 -3.81 18.36
CA PHE A 128 -8.50 -4.25 17.98
C PHE A 128 -8.77 -5.75 18.24
N ASN A 129 -7.79 -6.49 18.75
CA ASN A 129 -7.88 -7.95 18.91
C ASN A 129 -8.27 -8.69 17.60
N ASP A 130 -7.91 -8.11 16.44
CA ASP A 130 -8.15 -8.71 15.13
C ASP A 130 -7.06 -9.76 14.87
N LYS A 131 -7.37 -11.02 15.21
CA LYS A 131 -6.42 -12.14 15.07
C LYS A 131 -5.94 -12.32 13.62
N PRO A 132 -6.82 -12.37 12.59
CA PRO A 132 -6.36 -12.44 11.20
C PRO A 132 -5.41 -11.31 10.78
N SER A 133 -5.74 -10.06 11.10
CA SER A 133 -4.88 -8.94 10.72
C SER A 133 -3.59 -8.89 11.53
N THR A 134 -3.62 -9.33 12.79
CA THR A 134 -2.42 -9.49 13.63
C THR A 134 -1.47 -10.53 13.05
N ALA A 135 -1.99 -11.69 12.62
CA ALA A 135 -1.18 -12.73 11.99
C ALA A 135 -0.51 -12.23 10.69
N ARG A 136 -1.26 -11.49 9.87
CA ARG A 136 -0.71 -10.86 8.65
C ARG A 136 0.34 -9.79 8.97
N ALA A 137 0.14 -9.00 10.02
CA ALA A 137 1.10 -8.00 10.45
C ALA A 137 2.41 -8.64 10.98
N LEU A 138 2.29 -9.73 11.75
CA LEU A 138 3.42 -10.55 12.19
C LEU A 138 4.19 -11.14 11.01
N TYR A 139 3.48 -11.70 10.02
CA TYR A 139 4.09 -12.18 8.79
C TYR A 139 4.86 -11.08 8.03
N ASN A 140 4.26 -9.90 7.89
CA ASN A 140 4.92 -8.76 7.24
C ASN A 140 6.19 -8.33 8.01
N LEU A 141 6.10 -8.26 9.34
CA LEU A 141 7.21 -7.88 10.21
C LEU A 141 8.35 -8.90 10.18
N GLY A 142 8.03 -10.19 10.28
CA GLY A 142 9.02 -11.27 10.20
C GLY A 142 9.76 -11.28 8.86
N ASN A 143 9.03 -11.11 7.76
CA ASN A 143 9.65 -10.96 6.44
C ASN A 143 10.55 -9.72 6.34
N ALA A 144 10.13 -8.59 6.89
CA ALA A 144 10.94 -7.36 6.86
C ALA A 144 12.26 -7.54 7.63
N TYR A 145 12.23 -8.17 8.80
CA TYR A 145 13.43 -8.51 9.56
C TYR A 145 14.33 -9.50 8.84
N HIS A 146 13.76 -10.56 8.27
CA HIS A 146 14.54 -11.55 7.51
C HIS A 146 15.27 -10.90 6.32
N SER A 147 14.57 -10.07 5.54
CA SER A 147 15.18 -9.35 4.41
C SER A 147 16.25 -8.36 4.87
N LYS A 148 16.01 -7.64 5.98
CA LYS A 148 17.01 -6.74 6.58
C LYS A 148 18.28 -7.49 6.97
N GLY A 149 18.15 -8.61 7.71
CA GLY A 149 19.29 -9.43 8.11
C GLY A 149 20.08 -9.95 6.91
N ARG A 150 19.40 -10.41 5.86
CA ARG A 150 20.03 -10.86 4.59
C ARG A 150 20.83 -9.75 3.90
N GLN A 151 20.31 -8.53 3.84
CA GLN A 151 21.00 -7.39 3.22
C GLN A 151 22.31 -7.06 3.93
N PHE A 152 22.29 -7.05 5.27
CA PHE A 152 23.50 -6.83 6.07
C PHE A 152 24.59 -7.86 5.75
N LEU A 153 24.22 -9.15 5.69
CA LEU A 153 25.17 -10.22 5.37
C LEU A 153 25.78 -10.06 3.97
N GLN A 154 24.99 -9.62 2.99
CA GLN A 154 25.49 -9.38 1.63
C GLN A 154 26.51 -8.24 1.59
N PHE A 155 26.27 -7.16 2.34
CA PHE A 155 27.15 -5.99 2.36
C PHE A 155 28.46 -6.25 3.13
N THR A 156 28.43 -7.05 4.19
CA THR A 156 29.61 -7.33 5.03
C THR A 156 30.50 -8.47 4.51
N GLY A 157 30.07 -9.20 3.49
CA GLY A 157 30.82 -10.28 2.85
C GLY A 157 30.67 -11.63 3.57
N ALA A 158 30.13 -12.62 2.86
CA ALA A 158 29.82 -13.97 3.35
C ALA A 158 31.04 -14.92 3.47
N ASN A 159 32.19 -14.45 3.97
CA ASN A 159 33.40 -15.29 4.08
C ASN A 159 33.54 -16.04 5.41
N GLN A 160 32.59 -15.90 6.33
CA GLN A 160 32.44 -16.83 7.46
C GLN A 160 31.14 -17.60 7.25
N LEU A 161 31.22 -18.75 6.58
CA LEU A 161 30.14 -19.69 6.29
C LEU A 161 29.41 -20.24 7.55
N GLY A 162 29.54 -19.61 8.71
CA GLY A 162 28.86 -19.95 9.96
C GLY A 162 28.71 -18.81 10.99
N GLU A 163 29.19 -17.58 10.76
CA GLU A 163 29.07 -16.48 11.73
C GLU A 163 28.19 -15.35 11.17
N PHE A 164 26.96 -15.27 11.68
CA PHE A 164 26.10 -14.10 11.46
C PHE A 164 26.69 -12.89 12.20
N THR A 165 26.62 -11.70 11.59
CA THR A 165 26.85 -10.45 12.34
C THR A 165 25.86 -10.35 13.50
N SER A 166 26.22 -9.64 14.58
CA SER A 166 25.34 -9.43 15.73
C SER A 166 23.97 -8.88 15.33
N GLU A 167 23.94 -7.94 14.38
CA GLU A 167 22.75 -7.30 13.86
C GLU A 167 21.91 -8.27 13.02
N ALA A 168 22.53 -9.05 12.14
CA ALA A 168 21.82 -10.03 11.32
C ALA A 168 21.24 -11.16 12.17
N LYS A 169 21.98 -11.63 13.18
CA LYS A 169 21.49 -12.62 14.16
C LYS A 169 20.30 -12.06 14.94
N HIS A 170 20.41 -10.83 15.43
CA HIS A 170 19.36 -10.14 16.17
C HIS A 170 18.07 -9.97 15.35
N ASP A 171 18.19 -9.56 14.08
CA ASP A 171 17.02 -9.44 13.20
C ASP A 171 16.45 -10.83 12.82
N GLN A 172 17.27 -11.86 12.66
CA GLN A 172 16.80 -13.22 12.43
C GLN A 172 16.04 -13.78 13.65
N GLU A 173 16.51 -13.54 14.88
CA GLU A 173 15.81 -13.89 16.11
C GLU A 173 14.45 -13.18 16.21
N ARG A 174 14.40 -11.88 15.88
CA ARG A 174 13.14 -11.13 15.81
C ARG A 174 12.19 -11.68 14.74
N ALA A 175 12.70 -12.14 13.60
CA ALA A 175 11.89 -12.73 12.57
C ALA A 175 11.25 -14.04 13.05
N LEU A 176 12.01 -14.91 13.72
CA LEU A 176 11.52 -16.16 14.30
C LEU A 176 10.44 -15.90 15.37
N ALA A 177 10.68 -14.93 16.25
CA ALA A 177 9.72 -14.53 17.29
C ALA A 177 8.40 -13.96 16.74
N CYS A 178 8.30 -13.66 15.44
CA CYS A 178 7.03 -13.25 14.82
C CYS A 178 6.13 -14.45 14.44
N PHE A 179 6.67 -15.67 14.40
CA PHE A 179 5.95 -16.88 13.96
C PHE A 179 5.62 -17.84 15.11
N GLU A 180 6.10 -17.55 16.32
CA GLU A 180 5.79 -18.25 17.58
C GLU A 180 4.55 -17.64 18.26
#